data_AF-F9DSL6-F1
#
_entry.id   AF-F9DSL6-F1
#
_cell.length_a   1.000
_cell.length_b   1.000
_cell.length_c   1.000
_cell.angle_alpha   90.00
_cell.angle_beta   90.00
_cell.angle_gamma   90.00
#
_symmetry.space_group_name_H-M   'P 1'
#
loop_
_entity.id
_entity.type
_entity.pdbx_description
1 polymer ?
#
loop_
_entity_poly.entity_id
_entity_poly.type
_entity_poly.pdbx_seq_one_letter_code
_entity_poly.pdbx_strand_id
1 'polypeptide(L)'
;MNRTLITYFFHYVSKSEGDAHLSYEASQILRSHVNEDTTMVYIKFSNAEGSLDEISFNICERGHFGWVFNCMINLFFDQEHQTIQERTKMIQAFQENYTVPAIETYASFLLAERNQKESLALRIAKMSKEELKDVITKIFRGEMPAKTELAQCLSHPNCPYPTRKICIGCEYLVPTEYLLISVTEQIKTTMLNLYNSKTARIRERELHFLKNLFLLINQAIVEKGKEYVDTFIDRKQLKELFLALTEYKGREIVIDTPKKN
;
A
#
# COMPACT_ATOMS: atom_id res chain seq x y z
N MET A 1 18.90 -28.84 -40.15
CA MET A 1 19.76 -27.72 -39.67
C MET A 1 19.40 -27.43 -38.21
N ASN A 2 20.35 -27.53 -37.27
CA ASN A 2 20.07 -27.53 -35.83
C ASN A 2 19.88 -26.12 -35.25
N ARG A 3 18.65 -25.59 -35.38
CA ARG A 3 18.20 -24.33 -34.73
C ARG A 3 18.26 -24.40 -33.20
N THR A 4 18.11 -25.60 -32.66
CA THR A 4 18.06 -25.87 -31.21
C THR A 4 19.36 -25.49 -30.50
N LEU A 5 20.52 -25.90 -31.03
CA LEU A 5 21.82 -25.67 -30.37
C LEU A 5 22.15 -24.18 -30.22
N ILE A 6 21.96 -23.41 -31.29
CA ILE A 6 22.22 -21.95 -31.30
C ILE A 6 21.28 -21.24 -30.33
N THR A 7 20.01 -21.62 -30.32
CA THR A 7 19.01 -21.05 -29.39
C THR A 7 19.41 -21.34 -27.94
N TYR A 8 19.80 -22.58 -27.61
CA TYR A 8 20.27 -22.92 -26.25
C TYR A 8 21.53 -22.16 -25.85
N PHE A 9 22.50 -22.04 -26.75
CA PHE A 9 23.73 -21.29 -26.50
C PHE A 9 23.45 -19.79 -26.29
N PHE A 10 22.58 -19.21 -27.12
CA PHE A 10 22.12 -17.83 -26.97
C PHE A 10 21.52 -17.59 -25.58
N HIS A 11 20.61 -18.45 -25.12
CA HIS A 11 20.00 -18.31 -23.78
C HIS A 11 20.97 -18.57 -22.64
N TYR A 12 21.96 -19.45 -22.83
CA TYR A 12 23.01 -19.68 -21.84
C TYR A 12 23.85 -18.42 -21.61
N VAL A 13 24.33 -17.79 -22.69
CA VAL A 13 25.12 -16.54 -22.63
C VAL A 13 24.25 -15.35 -22.18
N SER A 14 22.98 -15.32 -22.56
CA SER A 14 22.05 -14.26 -22.11
C SER A 14 21.78 -14.30 -20.59
N LYS A 15 22.02 -15.44 -19.94
CA LYS A 15 21.82 -15.64 -18.50
C LYS A 15 23.08 -15.45 -17.66
N SER A 16 24.26 -15.38 -18.27
CA SER A 16 25.50 -15.10 -17.54
C SER A 16 25.57 -13.63 -17.13
N GLU A 17 25.85 -13.38 -15.86
CA GLU A 17 26.07 -12.03 -15.34
C GLU A 17 27.29 -11.40 -16.01
N GLY A 18 27.13 -10.20 -16.58
CA GLY A 18 28.20 -9.43 -17.25
C GLY A 18 28.16 -9.51 -18.79
N ASP A 19 27.99 -10.72 -19.34
CA ASP A 19 28.17 -10.97 -20.78
C ASP A 19 26.85 -11.12 -21.56
N ALA A 20 25.70 -10.88 -20.93
CA ALA A 20 24.39 -11.03 -21.56
C ALA A 20 24.23 -10.21 -22.86
N HIS A 21 24.88 -9.04 -22.93
CA HIS A 21 24.89 -8.17 -24.11
C HIS A 21 25.64 -8.76 -25.31
N LEU A 22 26.55 -9.71 -25.09
CA LEU A 22 27.34 -10.39 -26.14
C LEU A 22 26.63 -11.64 -26.69
N SER A 23 25.43 -11.96 -26.22
CA SER A 23 24.70 -13.17 -26.59
C SER A 23 24.51 -13.34 -28.10
N TYR A 24 24.21 -12.25 -28.82
CA TYR A 24 24.09 -12.26 -30.28
C TYR A 24 25.44 -12.44 -30.98
N GLU A 25 26.47 -11.70 -30.58
CA GLU A 25 27.82 -11.80 -31.14
C GLU A 25 28.43 -13.19 -30.91
N ALA A 26 28.30 -13.73 -29.70
CA ALA A 26 28.74 -15.07 -29.37
C ALA A 26 28.01 -16.13 -30.21
N SER A 27 26.70 -15.96 -30.42
CA SER A 27 25.89 -16.87 -31.26
C SER A 27 26.26 -16.74 -32.74
N GLN A 28 26.63 -15.54 -33.20
CA GLN A 28 27.11 -15.26 -34.54
C GLN A 28 28.47 -15.92 -34.78
N ILE A 29 29.41 -15.80 -33.83
CA ILE A 29 30.74 -16.42 -33.87
C ILE A 29 30.61 -17.95 -33.91
N LEU A 30 29.78 -18.53 -33.05
CA LEU A 30 29.52 -19.98 -33.02
C LEU A 30 29.03 -20.50 -34.38
N ARG A 31 28.36 -19.65 -35.15
CA ARG A 31 27.81 -19.98 -36.46
C ARG A 31 28.63 -19.49 -37.64
N SER A 32 29.71 -18.75 -37.39
CA SER A 32 30.53 -18.09 -38.42
C SER A 32 29.71 -17.23 -39.38
N HIS A 33 28.64 -16.61 -38.88
CA HIS A 33 27.83 -15.69 -39.66
C HIS A 33 28.51 -14.32 -39.73
N VAL A 34 28.41 -13.66 -40.88
CA VAL A 34 29.04 -12.34 -41.11
C VAL A 34 28.11 -11.20 -40.67
N ASN A 35 26.79 -11.43 -40.68
CA ASN A 35 25.79 -10.46 -40.26
C ASN A 35 24.94 -11.00 -39.09
N GLU A 36 24.69 -10.16 -38.10
CA GLU A 36 23.82 -10.43 -36.95
C GLU A 36 22.39 -10.77 -37.39
N ASP A 37 21.87 -10.08 -38.42
CA ASP A 37 20.52 -10.31 -38.96
C ASP A 37 20.33 -11.74 -39.47
N THR A 38 21.38 -12.32 -40.05
CA THR A 38 21.34 -13.72 -40.51
C THR A 38 21.36 -14.72 -39.37
N THR A 39 21.88 -14.33 -38.21
CA THR A 39 21.90 -15.15 -36.98
C THR A 39 20.56 -15.10 -36.26
N MET A 40 19.88 -13.95 -36.25
CA MET A 40 18.55 -13.80 -35.65
C MET A 40 17.52 -14.81 -36.17
N VAL A 41 17.54 -15.14 -37.46
CA VAL A 41 16.61 -16.12 -38.08
C VAL A 41 16.74 -17.55 -37.50
N TYR A 42 17.83 -17.82 -36.78
CA TYR A 42 18.12 -19.12 -36.15
C TYR A 42 17.89 -19.13 -34.63
N ILE A 43 17.85 -17.96 -34.02
CA ILE A 43 17.54 -17.80 -32.60
C ILE A 43 16.02 -17.80 -32.48
N LYS A 44 15.45 -18.89 -31.95
CA LYS A 44 14.04 -18.84 -31.56
C LYS A 44 13.94 -17.94 -30.34
N PHE A 45 13.16 -16.86 -30.42
CA PHE A 45 12.74 -16.08 -29.26
C PHE A 45 11.83 -16.95 -28.38
N SER A 46 12.45 -17.82 -27.61
CA SER A 46 11.84 -18.68 -26.61
C SER A 46 12.62 -18.40 -25.35
N ASN A 47 12.23 -17.37 -24.58
CA ASN A 47 12.90 -17.12 -23.31
C ASN A 47 12.90 -18.41 -22.48
N ALA A 48 13.84 -18.52 -21.55
CA ALA A 48 13.93 -19.72 -20.72
C ALA A 48 12.70 -20.00 -19.85
N GLU A 49 11.73 -19.07 -19.82
CA GLU A 49 10.46 -19.15 -19.09
C GLU A 49 9.25 -19.51 -19.99
N GLY A 50 9.42 -19.58 -21.32
CA GLY A 50 8.32 -19.92 -22.22
C GLY A 50 8.52 -19.47 -23.67
N SER A 51 7.61 -19.92 -24.53
CA SER A 51 7.49 -19.50 -25.92
C SER A 51 7.05 -18.03 -26.04
N LEU A 52 7.35 -17.40 -27.17
CA LEU A 52 6.88 -16.05 -27.49
C LEU A 52 5.35 -15.92 -27.35
N ASP A 53 4.62 -16.95 -27.74
CA ASP A 53 3.15 -16.98 -27.68
C ASP A 53 2.66 -16.97 -26.22
N GLU A 54 3.31 -17.74 -25.34
CA GLU A 54 2.99 -17.75 -23.90
C GLU A 54 3.28 -16.40 -23.25
N ILE A 55 4.39 -15.76 -23.61
CA ILE A 55 4.73 -14.42 -23.07
C ILE A 55 3.71 -13.39 -23.56
N SER A 56 3.39 -13.41 -24.85
CA SER A 56 2.42 -12.50 -25.46
C SER A 56 1.03 -12.66 -24.84
N PHE A 57 0.60 -13.91 -24.64
CA PHE A 57 -0.64 -14.23 -23.94
C PHE A 57 -0.65 -13.65 -22.52
N ASN A 58 0.40 -13.92 -21.73
CA ASN A 58 0.50 -13.42 -20.36
C ASN A 58 0.54 -11.89 -20.26
N ILE A 59 1.19 -11.20 -21.20
CA ILE A 59 1.18 -9.73 -21.24
C ILE A 59 -0.22 -9.20 -21.50
N CYS A 60 -0.94 -9.78 -22.46
CA CYS A 60 -2.33 -9.41 -22.76
C CYS A 60 -3.25 -9.67 -21.56
N GLU A 61 -3.14 -10.84 -20.94
CA GLU A 61 -3.95 -11.24 -19.78
C GLU A 61 -3.75 -10.35 -18.55
N ARG A 62 -2.54 -9.80 -18.37
CA ARG A 62 -2.25 -8.83 -17.30
C ARG A 62 -2.89 -7.47 -17.54
N GLY A 63 -3.15 -7.10 -18.80
CA GLY A 63 -3.69 -5.81 -19.19
C GLY A 63 -2.75 -4.62 -18.97
N HIS A 64 -3.15 -3.45 -19.48
CA HIS A 64 -2.32 -2.23 -19.48
C HIS A 64 -1.81 -1.79 -18.11
N PHE A 65 -2.62 -1.99 -17.06
CA PHE A 65 -2.29 -1.61 -15.68
C PHE A 65 -1.88 -2.80 -14.80
N GLY A 66 -1.58 -3.96 -15.40
CA GLY A 66 -1.12 -5.13 -14.66
C GLY A 66 0.13 -4.85 -13.81
N TRP A 67 0.94 -3.88 -14.20
CA TRP A 67 2.12 -3.45 -13.45
C TRP A 67 1.79 -2.88 -12.05
N VAL A 68 0.64 -2.23 -11.86
CA VAL A 68 0.23 -1.68 -10.55
C VAL A 68 0.03 -2.80 -9.54
N PHE A 69 -0.71 -3.84 -9.96
CA PHE A 69 -0.93 -5.03 -9.15
C PHE A 69 0.36 -5.84 -8.97
N ASN A 70 1.21 -5.88 -10.00
CA ASN A 70 2.53 -6.48 -9.90
C ASN A 70 3.40 -5.80 -8.83
N CYS A 71 3.37 -4.47 -8.74
CA CYS A 71 4.04 -3.72 -7.68
C CYS A 71 3.49 -4.09 -6.30
N MET A 72 2.17 -4.23 -6.14
CA MET A 72 1.59 -4.70 -4.89
C MET A 72 2.05 -6.09 -4.51
N ILE A 73 2.02 -7.05 -5.45
CA ILE A 73 2.46 -8.43 -5.18
C ILE A 73 3.92 -8.42 -4.72
N ASN A 74 4.79 -7.61 -5.34
CA ASN A 74 6.19 -7.45 -4.92
C ASN A 74 6.38 -6.87 -3.51
N LEU A 75 5.40 -6.15 -2.97
CA LEU A 75 5.47 -5.63 -1.60
C LEU A 75 5.07 -6.68 -0.55
N PHE A 76 4.27 -7.67 -0.93
CA PHE A 76 3.69 -8.65 0.00
C PHE A 76 4.29 -10.05 -0.10
N PHE A 77 4.82 -10.42 -1.26
CA PHE A 77 5.32 -11.76 -1.53
C PHE A 77 6.77 -11.72 -1.97
N ASP A 78 7.57 -12.63 -1.43
CA ASP A 78 8.93 -12.86 -1.90
C ASP A 78 8.91 -13.38 -3.35
N GLN A 79 9.91 -12.96 -4.13
CA GLN A 79 9.94 -13.18 -5.58
C GLN A 79 10.51 -14.55 -5.99
N GLU A 80 10.90 -15.37 -5.03
CA GLU A 80 11.60 -16.61 -5.34
C GLU A 80 10.65 -17.67 -5.93
N HIS A 81 11.04 -18.20 -7.10
CA HIS A 81 10.45 -19.36 -7.77
C HIS A 81 9.03 -19.20 -8.38
N GLN A 82 8.60 -18.00 -8.74
CA GLN A 82 7.32 -17.80 -9.45
C GLN A 82 7.48 -17.85 -10.97
N THR A 83 6.68 -18.68 -11.64
CA THR A 83 6.57 -18.69 -13.11
C THR A 83 5.79 -17.48 -13.63
N ILE A 84 5.97 -17.14 -14.91
CA ILE A 84 5.26 -16.01 -15.55
C ILE A 84 3.73 -16.19 -15.51
N GLN A 85 3.25 -17.44 -15.62
CA GLN A 85 1.83 -17.80 -15.58
C GLN A 85 1.24 -17.68 -14.17
N GLU A 86 1.95 -18.16 -13.14
CA GLU A 86 1.52 -17.99 -11.74
C GLU A 86 1.43 -16.51 -11.40
N ARG A 87 2.40 -15.73 -11.85
CA ARG A 87 2.40 -14.28 -11.66
C ARG A 87 1.21 -13.60 -12.32
N THR A 88 0.88 -13.99 -13.55
CA THR A 88 -0.30 -13.49 -14.25
C THR A 88 -1.58 -13.82 -13.50
N LYS A 89 -1.74 -15.05 -13.01
CA LYS A 89 -2.90 -15.45 -12.19
C LYS A 89 -3.03 -14.63 -10.91
N MET A 90 -1.92 -14.34 -10.24
CA MET A 90 -1.94 -13.47 -9.06
C MET A 90 -2.41 -12.06 -9.44
N ILE A 91 -1.88 -11.48 -10.54
CA ILE A 91 -2.31 -10.16 -11.03
C ILE A 91 -3.81 -10.15 -11.31
N GLN A 92 -4.33 -11.18 -11.98
CA GLN A 92 -5.76 -11.31 -12.28
C GLN A 92 -6.61 -11.41 -11.00
N ALA A 93 -6.19 -12.22 -10.02
CA ALA A 93 -6.87 -12.33 -8.73
C ALA A 93 -6.93 -10.98 -7.98
N PHE A 94 -5.87 -10.16 -8.09
CA PHE A 94 -5.88 -8.82 -7.52
C PHE A 94 -6.81 -7.86 -8.30
N GLN A 95 -6.88 -7.99 -9.63
CA GLN A 95 -7.79 -7.20 -10.48
C GLN A 95 -9.26 -7.46 -10.19
N GLU A 96 -9.63 -8.67 -9.77
CA GLU A 96 -11.00 -9.01 -9.36
C GLU A 96 -11.43 -8.27 -8.08
N ASN A 97 -10.48 -7.97 -7.19
CA ASN A 97 -10.76 -7.44 -5.86
C ASN A 97 -10.51 -5.94 -5.73
N TYR A 98 -9.63 -5.37 -6.56
CA TYR A 98 -9.17 -3.99 -6.44
C TYR A 98 -9.12 -3.29 -7.79
N THR A 99 -9.46 -2.00 -7.79
CA THR A 99 -9.33 -1.15 -8.96
C THR A 99 -8.06 -0.30 -8.90
N VAL A 100 -7.48 0.01 -10.05
CA VAL A 100 -6.28 0.86 -10.15
C VAL A 100 -6.49 2.21 -9.46
N PRO A 101 -7.59 2.95 -9.68
CA PRO A 101 -7.79 4.23 -9.00
C PRO A 101 -7.86 4.10 -7.48
N ALA A 102 -8.40 3.00 -6.95
CA ALA A 102 -8.46 2.79 -5.51
C ALA A 102 -7.05 2.59 -4.91
N ILE A 103 -6.20 1.81 -5.59
CA ILE A 103 -4.81 1.58 -5.19
C ILE A 103 -4.00 2.88 -5.27
N GLU A 104 -4.11 3.62 -6.38
CA GLU A 104 -3.42 4.89 -6.55
C GLU A 104 -3.86 5.95 -5.54
N THR A 105 -5.16 6.02 -5.23
CA THR A 105 -5.69 6.91 -4.18
C THR A 105 -5.11 6.55 -2.82
N TYR A 106 -4.97 5.26 -2.52
CA TYR A 106 -4.38 4.80 -1.26
C TYR A 106 -2.87 5.09 -1.20
N ALA A 107 -2.14 4.83 -2.29
CA ALA A 107 -0.72 5.15 -2.38
C ALA A 107 -0.46 6.65 -2.23
N SER A 108 -1.28 7.49 -2.88
CA SER A 108 -1.21 8.94 -2.78
C SER A 108 -1.45 9.43 -1.35
N PHE A 109 -2.42 8.84 -0.65
CA PHE A 109 -2.67 9.10 0.77
C PHE A 109 -1.43 8.76 1.63
N LEU A 110 -0.84 7.58 1.47
CA LEU A 110 0.35 7.18 2.23
C LEU A 110 1.56 8.08 1.94
N LEU A 111 1.73 8.50 0.68
CA LEU A 111 2.78 9.41 0.28
C LEU A 111 2.60 10.79 0.93
N ALA A 112 1.37 11.31 0.96
CA ALA A 112 1.05 12.57 1.62
C ALA A 112 1.37 12.53 3.12
N GLU A 113 0.98 11.46 3.82
CA GLU A 113 1.29 11.26 5.24
C GLU A 113 2.80 11.17 5.49
N ARG A 114 3.55 10.48 4.63
CA ARG A 114 5.02 10.41 4.71
C ARG A 114 5.65 11.79 4.56
N ASN A 115 5.25 12.56 3.56
CA ASN A 115 5.81 13.89 3.28
C ASN A 115 5.56 14.86 4.45
N GLN A 116 4.39 14.77 5.09
CA GLN A 116 4.10 15.56 6.30
C GLN A 116 5.05 15.21 7.46
N LYS A 117 5.26 13.91 7.71
CA LYS A 117 6.17 13.43 8.77
C LYS A 117 7.63 13.80 8.48
N GLU A 118 8.08 13.75 7.23
CA GLU A 118 9.44 14.13 6.83
C GLU A 118 9.67 15.63 7.07
N SER A 119 8.71 16.49 6.73
CA SER A 119 8.77 17.92 7.02
C SER A 119 8.93 18.18 8.52
N LEU A 120 8.20 17.44 9.36
CA LEU A 120 8.32 17.54 10.81
C LEU A 120 9.69 17.06 11.31
N ALA A 121 10.17 15.93 10.81
CA ALA A 121 11.49 15.39 11.18
C ALA A 121 12.61 16.40 10.87
N LEU A 122 12.56 17.07 9.71
CA LEU A 122 13.51 18.13 9.35
C LEU A 122 13.44 19.33 10.28
N ARG A 123 12.26 19.67 10.80
CA ARG A 123 12.12 20.75 11.80
C ARG A 123 12.74 20.35 13.14
N ILE A 124 12.46 19.13 13.60
CA ILE A 124 13.04 18.60 14.84
C ILE A 124 14.57 18.53 14.73
N ALA A 125 15.11 18.11 13.58
CA ALA A 125 16.55 18.05 13.32
C ALA A 125 17.24 19.42 13.34
N LYS A 126 16.50 20.50 13.07
CA LYS A 126 17.01 21.89 13.09
C LYS A 126 16.94 22.53 14.47
N MET A 127 16.25 21.93 15.44
CA MET A 127 16.17 22.45 16.81
C MET A 127 17.53 22.35 17.51
N SER A 128 17.82 23.29 18.39
CA SER A 128 18.97 23.16 19.29
C SER A 128 18.76 22.00 20.27
N LYS A 129 19.86 21.48 20.82
CA LYS A 129 19.80 20.37 21.79
C LYS A 129 19.04 20.77 23.06
N GLU A 130 19.15 22.03 23.45
CA GLU A 130 18.50 22.62 24.62
C GLU A 130 16.99 22.72 24.40
N GLU A 131 16.55 23.24 23.25
CA GLU A 131 15.13 23.32 22.88
C GLU A 131 14.51 21.93 22.79
N LEU A 132 15.20 20.97 22.15
CA LEU A 132 14.70 19.61 22.01
C LEU A 132 14.51 18.93 23.38
N LYS A 133 15.47 19.11 24.29
CA LYS A 133 15.37 18.60 25.67
C LYS A 133 14.17 19.21 26.42
N ASP A 134 13.96 20.51 26.28
CA ASP A 134 12.82 21.20 26.91
C ASP A 134 11.49 20.66 26.38
N VAL A 135 11.32 20.57 25.06
CA VAL A 135 10.13 20.03 24.41
C VAL A 135 9.85 18.59 24.85
N ILE A 136 10.87 17.73 24.81
CA ILE A 136 10.73 16.32 25.24
C ILE A 136 10.31 16.25 26.71
N THR A 137 10.94 17.03 27.58
CA THR A 137 10.63 17.05 29.01
C THR A 137 9.18 17.47 29.25
N LYS A 138 8.70 18.50 28.54
CA LYS A 138 7.30 18.95 28.64
C LYS A 138 6.31 17.91 28.14
N ILE A 139 6.60 17.22 27.04
CA ILE A 139 5.77 16.12 26.53
C ILE A 139 5.65 14.99 27.56
N PHE A 140 6.78 14.56 28.15
CA PHE A 140 6.78 13.50 29.17
C PHE A 140 6.05 13.90 30.45
N ARG A 141 6.06 15.20 30.80
CA ARG A 141 5.29 15.73 31.94
C ARG A 141 3.81 15.95 31.63
N GLY A 142 3.39 15.81 30.37
CA GLY A 142 2.02 16.05 29.95
C GLY A 142 1.65 17.54 29.81
N GLU A 143 2.64 18.43 29.77
CA GLU A 143 2.46 19.89 29.71
C GLU A 143 2.17 20.41 28.28
N MET A 144 2.07 19.52 27.28
CA MET A 144 1.82 19.87 25.88
C MET A 144 0.58 19.15 25.33
N PRO A 145 -0.61 19.38 25.90
CA PRO A 145 -1.80 18.62 25.52
C PRO A 145 -2.21 18.85 24.06
N ALA A 146 -2.60 17.76 23.40
CA ALA A 146 -3.35 17.82 22.14
C ALA A 146 -4.83 18.13 22.39
N LYS A 147 -5.57 18.44 21.32
CA LYS A 147 -7.04 18.57 21.40
C LYS A 147 -7.74 17.23 21.53
N THR A 148 -7.11 16.15 21.07
CA THR A 148 -7.56 14.79 21.35
C THR A 148 -7.17 14.42 22.77
N GLU A 149 -8.10 13.86 23.52
CA GLU A 149 -7.83 13.30 24.85
C GLU A 149 -6.73 12.24 24.79
N LEU A 150 -5.96 12.12 25.86
CA LEU A 150 -4.89 11.12 26.00
C LEU A 150 -3.83 11.24 24.88
N ALA A 151 -3.56 12.44 24.39
CA ALA A 151 -2.48 12.69 23.44
C ALA A 151 -1.75 14.01 23.74
N GLN A 152 -0.50 14.09 23.29
CA GLN A 152 0.35 15.28 23.40
C GLN A 152 0.57 15.90 22.00
N CYS A 153 1.06 17.13 21.95
CA CYS A 153 1.20 17.91 20.71
C CYS A 153 2.52 18.68 20.67
N LEU A 154 3.30 18.50 19.60
CA LEU A 154 4.59 19.20 19.42
C LEU A 154 4.46 20.70 19.18
N SER A 155 3.29 21.19 18.76
CA SER A 155 3.05 22.61 18.46
C SER A 155 2.32 23.37 19.56
N HIS A 156 2.09 22.75 20.73
CA HIS A 156 1.44 23.42 21.85
C HIS A 156 2.28 24.62 22.34
N PRO A 157 1.67 25.80 22.64
CA PRO A 157 0.25 26.14 22.57
C PRO A 157 -0.23 26.66 21.20
N ASN A 158 0.68 26.96 20.28
CA ASN A 158 0.39 27.61 19.00
C ASN A 158 0.01 26.59 17.91
N CYS A 159 -1.22 26.07 18.00
CA CYS A 159 -1.73 25.10 17.04
C CYS A 159 -1.93 25.72 15.63
N PRO A 160 -1.32 25.17 14.56
CA PRO A 160 -1.53 25.66 13.19
C PRO A 160 -2.93 25.36 12.64
N TYR A 161 -3.69 24.48 13.30
CA TYR A 161 -5.05 24.09 12.91
C TYR A 161 -6.07 24.44 14.02
N PRO A 162 -6.38 25.73 14.24
CA PRO A 162 -7.23 26.16 15.36
C PRO A 162 -8.67 25.65 15.25
N THR A 163 -9.20 25.48 14.04
CA THR A 163 -10.59 25.02 13.79
C THR A 163 -10.79 23.51 13.95
N ARG A 164 -9.72 22.72 13.92
CA ARG A 164 -9.78 21.26 14.03
C ARG A 164 -10.14 20.85 15.47
N LYS A 165 -11.11 19.97 15.65
CA LYS A 165 -11.53 19.47 16.97
C LYS A 165 -10.72 18.25 17.44
N ILE A 166 -10.37 17.35 16.52
CA ILE A 166 -9.69 16.08 16.80
C ILE A 166 -8.34 16.07 16.08
N CYS A 167 -7.25 15.77 16.79
CA CYS A 167 -5.88 15.77 16.27
C CYS A 167 -5.44 14.45 15.59
N ILE A 168 -6.28 13.43 15.51
CA ILE A 168 -5.94 12.16 14.82
C ILE A 168 -5.74 12.42 13.32
N GLY A 169 -4.55 12.08 12.81
CA GLY A 169 -4.08 12.45 11.47
C GLY A 169 -3.56 13.89 11.37
N CYS A 170 -2.99 14.41 12.46
CA CYS A 170 -2.23 15.65 12.49
C CYS A 170 -0.75 15.28 12.60
N GLU A 171 0.11 15.96 11.85
CA GLU A 171 1.55 15.71 11.86
C GLU A 171 2.18 15.98 13.24
N TYR A 172 1.66 16.94 14.00
CA TYR A 172 2.17 17.30 15.33
C TYR A 172 1.66 16.42 16.47
N LEU A 173 0.80 15.43 16.19
CA LEU A 173 0.25 14.54 17.20
C LEU A 173 1.34 13.62 17.75
N VAL A 174 1.49 13.61 19.07
CA VAL A 174 2.29 12.63 19.80
C VAL A 174 1.33 11.70 20.55
N PRO A 175 1.07 10.50 20.04
CA PRO A 175 0.13 9.57 20.66
C PRO A 175 0.69 9.03 21.98
N THR A 176 -0.17 8.88 22.99
CA THR A 176 0.15 8.07 24.18
C THR A 176 -0.43 6.67 24.02
N GLU A 177 0.05 5.70 24.80
CA GLU A 177 -0.45 4.32 24.76
C GLU A 177 -1.97 4.26 25.02
N TYR A 178 -2.47 5.09 25.94
CA TYR A 178 -3.89 5.15 26.29
C TYR A 178 -4.78 5.73 25.19
N LEU A 179 -4.21 6.41 24.18
CA LEU A 179 -4.99 6.87 23.03
C LEU A 179 -5.68 5.70 22.32
N LEU A 180 -5.07 4.50 22.32
CA LEU A 180 -5.61 3.29 21.71
C LEU A 180 -6.99 2.91 22.26
N ILE A 181 -7.28 3.23 23.53
CA ILE A 181 -8.59 2.99 24.15
C ILE A 181 -9.67 3.79 23.41
N SER A 182 -9.37 5.05 23.05
CA SER A 182 -10.30 5.93 22.35
C SER A 182 -10.45 5.58 20.86
N VAL A 183 -9.46 4.89 20.27
CA VAL A 183 -9.44 4.58 18.84
C VAL A 183 -10.59 3.64 18.46
N THR A 184 -10.89 2.64 19.30
CA THR A 184 -11.97 1.68 19.03
C THR A 184 -13.33 2.37 18.89
N GLU A 185 -13.67 3.26 19.82
CA GLU A 185 -14.93 4.01 19.79
C GLU A 185 -14.98 5.00 18.61
N GLN A 186 -13.85 5.59 18.26
CA GLN A 186 -13.76 6.45 17.07
C GLN A 186 -13.93 5.67 15.78
N ILE A 187 -13.39 4.46 15.67
CA ILE A 187 -13.63 3.59 14.51
C ILE A 187 -15.12 3.26 14.40
N LYS A 188 -15.76 2.81 15.50
CA LYS A 188 -17.21 2.52 15.51
C LYS A 188 -18.03 3.72 15.04
N THR A 189 -17.76 4.90 15.61
CA THR A 189 -18.46 6.15 15.27
C THR A 189 -18.27 6.51 13.80
N THR A 190 -17.03 6.44 13.30
CA THR A 190 -16.69 6.75 11.90
C THR A 190 -17.38 5.78 10.94
N MET A 191 -17.43 4.49 11.29
CA MET A 191 -18.10 3.47 10.49
C MET A 191 -19.62 3.66 10.44
N LEU A 192 -20.25 4.05 11.55
CA LEU A 192 -21.67 4.43 11.58
C LEU A 192 -21.94 5.69 10.75
N ASN A 193 -21.07 6.69 10.81
CA ASN A 193 -21.17 7.90 9.98
C ASN A 193 -21.04 7.57 8.49
N LEU A 194 -20.11 6.66 8.14
CA LEU A 194 -19.96 6.16 6.77
C LEU A 194 -21.23 5.49 6.27
N TYR A 195 -21.82 4.62 7.09
CA TYR A 195 -23.06 3.92 6.77
C TYR A 195 -24.24 4.90 6.55
N ASN A 196 -24.39 5.86 7.46
CA ASN A 196 -25.47 6.85 7.40
C ASN A 196 -25.21 8.01 6.42
N SER A 197 -24.04 8.05 5.76
CA SER A 197 -23.64 9.16 4.90
C SER A 197 -24.51 9.23 3.63
N LYS A 198 -25.20 10.36 3.45
CA LYS A 198 -26.04 10.65 2.28
C LYS A 198 -25.27 11.26 1.10
N THR A 199 -24.08 11.78 1.35
CA THR A 199 -23.30 12.55 0.37
C THR A 199 -21.89 11.97 0.21
N ALA A 200 -21.41 11.91 -1.03
CA ALA A 200 -20.07 11.43 -1.37
C ALA A 200 -18.96 12.15 -0.59
N ARG A 201 -19.04 13.47 -0.43
CA ARG A 201 -18.08 14.28 0.33
C ARG A 201 -17.97 13.87 1.80
N ILE A 202 -19.10 13.59 2.46
CA ILE A 202 -19.09 13.13 3.85
C ILE A 202 -18.42 11.76 3.92
N ARG A 203 -18.78 10.86 2.99
CA ARG A 203 -18.19 9.53 2.92
C ARG A 203 -16.67 9.58 2.71
N GLU A 204 -16.19 10.44 1.81
CA GLU A 204 -14.77 10.63 1.56
C GLU A 204 -14.03 11.14 2.79
N ARG A 205 -14.61 12.13 3.50
CA ARG A 205 -14.06 12.64 4.76
C ARG A 205 -13.94 11.54 5.82
N GLU A 206 -15.01 10.78 6.03
CA GLU A 206 -15.00 9.69 7.03
C GLU A 206 -14.05 8.57 6.61
N LEU A 207 -13.94 8.24 5.32
CA LEU A 207 -12.96 7.27 4.81
C LEU A 207 -11.53 7.74 5.07
N HIS A 208 -11.24 9.02 4.82
CA HIS A 208 -9.94 9.61 5.12
C HIS A 208 -9.62 9.54 6.61
N PHE A 209 -10.59 9.88 7.46
CA PHE A 209 -10.43 9.79 8.91
C PHE A 209 -10.19 8.35 9.38
N LEU A 210 -10.91 7.39 8.81
CA LEU A 210 -10.74 5.97 9.08
C LEU A 210 -9.35 5.46 8.68
N LYS A 211 -8.83 5.90 7.54
CA LYS A 211 -7.44 5.59 7.12
C LYS A 211 -6.42 6.08 8.14
N ASN A 212 -6.61 7.28 8.70
CA ASN A 212 -5.73 7.82 9.74
C ASN A 212 -5.77 7.00 11.04
N LEU A 213 -6.95 6.51 11.44
CA LEU A 213 -7.10 5.62 12.59
C LEU A 213 -6.34 4.30 12.36
N PHE A 214 -6.47 3.70 11.18
CA PHE A 214 -5.73 2.47 10.86
C PHE A 214 -4.22 2.68 10.77
N LEU A 215 -3.76 3.82 10.27
CA LEU A 215 -2.33 4.15 10.25
C LEU A 215 -1.77 4.26 11.67
N LEU A 216 -2.52 4.86 12.60
CA LEU A 216 -2.15 4.94 14.02
C LEU A 216 -2.07 3.55 14.67
N ILE A 217 -3.04 2.68 14.40
CA ILE A 217 -3.01 1.28 14.88
C ILE A 217 -1.80 0.54 14.31
N ASN A 218 -1.55 0.65 13.01
CA ASN A 218 -0.41 0.00 12.37
C ASN A 218 0.92 0.49 12.95
N GLN A 219 1.05 1.80 13.22
CA GLN A 219 2.21 2.35 13.89
C GLN A 219 2.40 1.71 15.28
N ALA A 220 1.34 1.63 16.08
CA ALA A 220 1.41 0.99 17.40
C ALA A 220 1.79 -0.51 17.31
N ILE A 221 1.28 -1.24 16.31
CA ILE A 221 1.62 -2.66 16.08
C ILE A 221 3.10 -2.82 15.74
N VAL A 222 3.65 -1.94 14.89
CA VAL A 222 5.06 -1.98 14.51
C VAL A 222 5.97 -1.66 15.70
N GLU A 223 5.60 -0.69 16.53
CA GLU A 223 6.43 -0.22 17.65
C GLU A 223 6.32 -1.10 18.91
N LYS A 224 5.14 -1.63 19.22
CA LYS A 224 4.84 -2.32 20.50
C LYS A 224 4.50 -3.79 20.33
N GLY A 225 4.30 -4.25 19.10
CA GLY A 225 3.87 -5.60 18.81
C GLY A 225 2.36 -5.77 18.82
N LYS A 226 1.92 -6.77 18.06
CA LYS A 226 0.50 -7.08 17.82
C LYS A 226 -0.25 -7.44 19.10
N GLU A 227 0.35 -8.28 19.94
CA GLU A 227 -0.26 -8.78 21.18
C GLU A 227 -0.52 -7.67 22.19
N TYR A 228 0.39 -6.69 22.27
CA TYR A 228 0.24 -5.55 23.16
C TYR A 228 -0.95 -4.67 22.72
N VAL A 229 -1.04 -4.33 21.43
CA VAL A 229 -2.15 -3.51 20.90
C VAL A 229 -3.51 -4.18 21.09
N ASP A 230 -3.55 -5.52 21.01
CA ASP A 230 -4.77 -6.31 21.21
C ASP A 230 -5.34 -6.21 22.63
N THR A 231 -4.52 -5.83 23.62
CA THR A 231 -5.02 -5.57 24.99
C THR A 231 -5.89 -4.31 25.07
N PHE A 232 -5.74 -3.38 24.12
CA PHE A 232 -6.50 -2.12 24.05
C PHE A 232 -7.59 -2.14 23.00
N ILE A 233 -7.42 -2.92 21.93
CA ILE A 233 -8.31 -2.94 20.77
C ILE A 233 -8.86 -4.35 20.55
N ASP A 234 -10.17 -4.51 20.73
CA ASP A 234 -10.86 -5.74 20.34
C ASP A 234 -11.04 -5.81 18.82
N ARG A 235 -10.06 -6.43 18.15
CA ARG A 235 -10.12 -6.62 16.70
C ARG A 235 -11.20 -7.58 16.24
N LYS A 236 -11.67 -8.51 17.11
CA LYS A 236 -12.78 -9.41 16.74
C LYS A 236 -14.05 -8.58 16.59
N GLN A 237 -14.32 -7.71 17.56
CA GLN A 237 -15.44 -6.78 17.50
C GLN A 237 -15.37 -5.87 16.27
N LEU A 238 -14.18 -5.33 15.94
CA LEU A 238 -14.01 -4.52 14.73
C LEU A 238 -14.29 -5.31 13.44
N LYS A 239 -13.88 -6.59 13.39
CA LYS A 239 -14.13 -7.45 12.24
C LYS A 239 -15.62 -7.75 12.07
N GLU A 240 -16.31 -8.07 13.17
CA GLU A 240 -17.76 -8.29 13.16
C GLU A 240 -18.52 -7.05 12.71
N LEU A 241 -18.14 -5.87 13.21
CA LEU A 241 -18.72 -4.59 12.80
C LEU A 241 -18.51 -4.35 11.30
N PHE A 242 -17.31 -4.62 10.79
CA PHE A 242 -17.00 -4.49 9.37
C PHE A 242 -17.87 -5.43 8.52
N LEU A 243 -17.98 -6.70 8.91
CA LEU A 243 -18.80 -7.70 8.22
C LEU A 243 -20.28 -7.29 8.18
N ALA A 244 -20.84 -6.89 9.33
CA ALA A 244 -22.22 -6.43 9.42
C ALA A 244 -22.49 -5.25 8.48
N LEU A 245 -21.58 -4.29 8.41
CA LEU A 245 -21.72 -3.11 7.53
C LEU A 245 -21.56 -3.45 6.05
N THR A 246 -20.78 -4.48 5.70
CA THR A 246 -20.64 -4.97 4.32
C THR A 246 -21.82 -5.84 3.86
N GLU A 247 -22.39 -6.68 4.73
CA GLU A 247 -23.53 -7.53 4.40
C GLU A 247 -24.82 -6.72 4.21
N TYR A 248 -25.00 -5.61 4.94
CA TYR A 248 -26.15 -4.72 4.78
C TYR A 248 -26.20 -3.98 3.44
N LYS A 249 -25.11 -3.88 2.68
CA LYS A 249 -25.11 -3.31 1.31
C LYS A 249 -25.80 -4.21 0.28
N GLY A 250 -26.06 -5.48 0.60
CA GLY A 250 -26.69 -6.45 -0.30
C GLY A 250 -28.23 -6.51 -0.24
N ARG A 251 -28.88 -5.73 0.62
CA ARG A 251 -30.35 -5.67 0.71
C ARG A 251 -30.83 -4.27 0.35
N GLU A 252 -31.44 -4.13 -0.82
CA GLU A 252 -32.27 -2.96 -1.11
C GLU A 252 -33.36 -2.86 -0.04
N ILE A 253 -33.39 -1.75 0.68
CA ILE A 253 -34.45 -1.48 1.64
C ILE A 253 -35.66 -1.00 0.83
N VAL A 254 -36.60 -1.92 0.56
CA VAL A 254 -37.98 -1.55 0.27
C VAL A 254 -38.56 -0.98 1.55
N ILE A 255 -38.56 0.34 1.67
CA ILE A 255 -39.31 1.02 2.72
C ILE A 255 -40.75 1.08 2.24
N ASP A 256 -41.57 0.15 2.71
CA ASP A 256 -43.03 0.28 2.64
C ASP A 256 -43.42 1.56 3.39
N THR A 257 -43.77 2.58 2.63
CA THR A 257 -44.37 3.80 3.18
C THR A 257 -45.74 3.44 3.74
N PRO A 258 -46.04 3.72 5.02
CA PRO A 258 -47.39 3.55 5.52
C PRO A 258 -48.32 4.49 4.77
N LYS A 259 -49.37 3.92 4.17
CA LYS A 259 -50.47 4.68 3.56
C LYS A 259 -51.01 5.66 4.60
N LYS A 260 -50.92 6.96 4.30
CA LYS A 260 -51.68 7.99 5.00
C LYS A 260 -53.17 7.71 4.79
N ASN A 261 -53.88 7.45 5.88
CA ASN A 261 -55.30 7.78 6.03
C ASN A 261 -55.39 8.96 6.98
#